data_AF-A0A7G8X0L8-F1
#
_entry.id   AF-A0A7G8X0L8-F1
#
_cell.length_a   1.000
_cell.length_b   1.000
_cell.length_c   1.000
_cell.angle_alpha   90.00
_cell.angle_beta   90.00
_cell.angle_gamma   90.00
#
_symmetry.space_group_name_H-M   'P 1'
#
loop_
_entity.id
_entity.type
_entity.pdbx_description
1 polymer ?
#
loop_
_entity_poly.entity_id
_entity_poly.type
_entity_poly.pdbx_seq_one_letter_code
_entity_poly.pdbx_strand_id
1 'polypeptide(L)' 'MKEIQLNSPEFNRVLKNMQLENLHLSHSLQQKALEIVNSGMPVTPALIKEALANGEIQ' A
#
# COMPACT_ATOMS: atom_id res chain seq x y z
N MET A 1 -9.04 -8.88 -9.86
CA MET A 1 -7.57 -8.87 -9.96
C MET A 1 -7.03 -10.05 -9.16
N LYS A 2 -5.82 -10.55 -9.44
CA LYS A 2 -5.17 -11.53 -8.55
C LYS A 2 -4.75 -10.82 -7.27
N GLU A 3 -4.83 -11.53 -6.15
CA GLU A 3 -4.36 -11.02 -4.86
C GLU A 3 -2.84 -10.85 -4.89
N ILE A 4 -2.36 -9.67 -4.54
CA ILE A 4 -0.94 -9.31 -4.51
C ILE A 4 -0.42 -9.66 -3.12
N GLN A 5 0.64 -10.47 -3.06
CA GLN A 5 1.26 -10.86 -1.80
C GLN A 5 2.40 -9.91 -1.41
N LEU A 6 2.68 -9.85 -0.11
CA LEU A 6 3.91 -9.24 0.38
C LEU A 6 5.11 -9.92 -0.30
N ASN A 7 6.06 -9.13 -0.80
CA ASN A 7 7.22 -9.59 -1.55
C ASN A 7 6.95 -10.24 -2.92
N SER A 8 5.73 -10.10 -3.47
CA SER A 8 5.50 -10.50 -4.86
C SER A 8 6.36 -9.67 -5.83
N PRO A 9 6.62 -10.17 -7.06
CA PRO A 9 7.34 -9.41 -8.06
C PRO A 9 6.75 -8.03 -8.34
N GLU A 10 5.41 -7.93 -8.37
CA GLU A 10 4.67 -6.69 -8.58
C GLU A 10 4.87 -5.71 -7.43
N PHE A 11 4.74 -6.19 -6.19
CA PHE A 11 4.93 -5.39 -4.99
C PHE A 11 6.37 -4.88 -4.89
N ASN A 12 7.36 -5.76 -5.09
CA ASN A 12 8.78 -5.40 -5.06
C ASN A 12 9.13 -4.37 -6.14
N ARG A 13 8.50 -4.46 -7.33
CA ARG A 13 8.70 -3.47 -8.39
C ARG A 13 8.20 -2.10 -7.97
N VAL A 14 7.03 -2.01 -7.32
CA VAL A 14 6.50 -0.73 -6.80
C VAL A 14 7.41 -0.17 -5.71
N LEU A 15 7.82 -0.99 -4.74
CA LEU A 15 8.75 -0.55 -3.69
C LEU A 15 10.07 -0.03 -4.28
N LYS A 16 10.65 -0.72 -5.26
CA LYS A 16 11.87 -0.27 -5.93
C LYS A 16 11.69 1.08 -6.62
N ASN A 17 10.56 1.29 -7.31
CA ASN A 17 10.27 2.57 -7.95
C ASN A 17 10.16 3.70 -6.92
N MET A 18 9.48 3.45 -5.79
CA MET A 18 9.40 4.43 -4.70
C MET A 18 10.79 4.79 -4.16
N GLN A 19 11.65 3.79 -3.94
CA GLN A 19 13.03 4.01 -3.48
C GLN A 19 13.84 4.86 -4.46
N LEU A 20 13.68 4.65 -5.78
CA LEU A 20 14.34 5.47 -6.80
C LEU A 20 13.89 6.94 -6.75
N GLU A 21 12.69 7.20 -6.25
CA GLU A 21 12.14 8.54 -6.02
C GLU A 21 12.37 9.06 -4.58
N ASN A 22 13.21 8.38 -3.79
CA ASN A 22 13.45 8.65 -2.36
C ASN A 22 12.20 8.55 -1.46
N LEU A 23 11.17 7.84 -1.91
CA LEU A 23 9.95 7.57 -1.16
C LEU A 23 10.06 6.24 -0.42
N HIS A 24 9.57 6.22 0.82
CA HIS A 24 9.62 5.04 1.68
C HIS A 24 8.28 4.86 2.40
N LEU A 25 7.86 3.60 2.56
CA LEU A 25 6.69 3.22 3.35
C LEU A 25 7.15 2.38 4.53
N SER A 26 6.61 2.65 5.72
CA SER A 26 6.75 1.74 6.85
C SER A 26 6.13 0.39 6.52
N HIS A 27 6.57 -0.68 7.19
CA HIS A 27 6.02 -2.01 6.99
C HIS A 27 4.50 -2.07 7.24
N SER A 28 4.00 -1.33 8.25
CA SER A 28 2.57 -1.23 8.53
C SER A 28 1.78 -0.59 7.39
N LEU A 29 2.31 0.49 6.79
CA LEU A 29 1.68 1.14 5.64
C LEU A 29 1.74 0.26 4.38
N GLN A 30 2.79 -0.53 4.20
CA GLN A 30 2.90 -1.51 3.12
C GLN A 30 1.80 -2.58 3.20
N GLN A 31 1.58 -3.15 4.38
CA GLN A 31 0.51 -4.13 4.61
C GLN A 31 -0.87 -3.52 4.35
N LYS A 32 -1.12 -2.31 4.86
CA LYS A 32 -2.40 -1.63 4.67
C LYS A 32 -2.67 -1.25 3.21
N ALA A 33 -1.64 -0.85 2.48
CA ALA A 33 -1.74 -0.59 1.04
C ALA A 33 -2.10 -1.87 0.27
N LEU A 34 -1.51 -3.01 0.63
CA LEU A 34 -1.86 -4.31 0.04
C LEU A 34 -3.31 -4.71 0.34
N GLU A 35 -3.77 -4.54 1.59
CA GLU A 35 -5.17 -4.81 1.97
C GLU A 35 -6.15 -3.98 1.12
N ILE A 36 -5.87 -2.69 0.94
CA ILE A 36 -6.72 -1.80 0.13
C ILE A 36 -6.76 -2.26 -1.32
N VAL A 37 -5.60 -2.54 -1.93
CA VAL A 37 -5.52 -2.96 -3.33
C VAL A 37 -6.18 -4.32 -3.53
N ASN A 38 -5.98 -5.26 -2.61
CA ASN A 38 -6.54 -6.61 -2.67
C ASN A 38 -8.03 -6.64 -2.36
N SER A 39 -8.58 -5.64 -1.66
CA SER A 39 -10.02 -5.52 -1.41
C SER A 39 -10.86 -5.45 -2.69
N GLY A 40 -10.23 -5.10 -3.83
CA GLY A 40 -10.91 -4.91 -5.11
C GLY A 40 -11.82 -3.69 -5.16
N MET A 41 -11.89 -2.90 -4.08
CA MET A 41 -12.60 -1.64 -4.06
C MET A 41 -11.87 -0.59 -4.89
N PRO A 42 -12.58 0.36 -5.52
CA PRO A 42 -11.96 1.50 -6.16
C PRO A 42 -11.07 2.26 -5.18
N VAL A 43 -9.79 2.44 -5.53
CA VAL A 43 -8.86 3.24 -4.73
C VAL A 43 -9.21 4.72 -4.89
N THR A 44 -9.92 5.26 -3.92
CA THR A 44 -10.35 6.67 -3.89
C THR A 44 -9.59 7.47 -2.83
N PRO A 45 -9.48 8.80 -2.96
CA PRO A 45 -8.87 9.63 -1.92
C PRO A 45 -9.56 9.49 -0.55
N ALA A 46 -10.88 9.25 -0.52
CA ALA A 46 -11.62 9.03 0.72
C ALA A 46 -11.18 7.73 1.41
N LEU A 47 -11.10 6.62 0.65
CA LEU A 47 -10.64 5.33 1.15
C LEU A 47 -9.21 5.40 1.70
N ILE A 48 -8.31 6.10 1.01
CA ILE A 48 -6.93 6.30 1.48
C ILE A 48 -6.92 7.11 2.78
N LYS A 49 -7.69 8.20 2.86
CA LYS A 49 -7.78 9.01 4.08
C LYS A 49 -8.32 8.22 5.26
N GLU A 50 -9.36 7.42 5.06
CA GLU A 50 -9.92 6.54 6.10
C GLU A 50 -8.91 5.50 6.57
N ALA A 51 -8.20 4.87 5.64
CA ALA A 51 -7.17 3.89 5.98
C ALA A 51 -6.00 4.52 6.75
N LEU A 52 -5.61 5.75 6.41
CA LEU A 52 -4.56 6.48 7.12
C LEU A 52 -5.05 7.02 8.48
N ALA A 53 -6.30 7.47 8.59
CA ALA A 53 -6.88 7.98 9.83
C ALA A 53 -7.08 6.88 10.88
N ASN A 54 -7.42 5.66 10.44
CA ASN A 54 -7.53 4.47 11.29
C ASN A 54 -6.18 3.77 11.52
N GLY A 55 -5.09 4.26 10.93
CA GLY A 55 -3.75 3.88 11.33
C GLY A 55 -3.31 4.92 12.34
N GLU A 56 -3.36 4.60 13.63
CA GLU A 56 -2.69 5.43 14.64
C GLU A 56 -1.22 5.57 14.25
N ILE A 57 -0.88 6.68 13.59
CA ILE A 57 0.48 7.18 13.56
C ILE A 57 0.65 7.81 14.93
N GLN A 58 1.14 7.01 15.88
CA GLN A 58 1.81 7.54 17.07
C GLN A 58 3.15 8.14 16.67
#